data_AF-A0A9E5RCR5-F1
#
_entry.id   AF-A0A9E5RCR5-F1
#
_cell.length_a   1.000
_cell.length_b   1.000
_cell.length_c   1.000
_cell.angle_alpha   90.00
_cell.angle_beta   90.00
_cell.angle_gamma   90.00
#
_symmetry.space_group_name_H-M   'P 1'
#
loop_
_entity.id
_entity.type
_entity.pdbx_description
1 polymer ?
#
loop_
_entity_poly.entity_id
_entity_poly.type
_entity_poly.pdbx_seq_one_letter_code
_entity_poly.pdbx_strand_id
1 'polypeptide(L)'
;MLADLSAEPGALPLLQYCLTEVFERRQDRLLTLGAYQAIGGVQGALARRAEERFLAMDEGHQASARQLFLRLVTPGEGAEDTRRRLRWSEMLAIAPDRAVMQAVLDDFGRYRLLTFDHDPETREPTIEVAHEAVLRGWQRLRGWLEDSREELRLQRRLAAAAEEWQKQAKDPSFLASGARLIQFEQLEKGNTVALTEAERVFILASVAQRQAQQATEEARLARERALEQRSRQVLRALVAVFFIAAVVALGLALAAVQQQQAAEEARDDARENAATAVAERDRADNEARVARSRELSVRAINALDEGSLDTALLLAIAGYQVDDNFATRSALLTALQSEPALVTILHAPPGQARATAIQPDGSQAAAAVDRSVQRWDLATNQPLGAPLAGHTDVIWALAYHPTGQWLASGAEDGTIRLWDAASGAETTVIDAAADTVYALHFLPGWGTAFRRRSRKFARLVRARRRIAG
;
A
#
# COMPACT_ATOMS: atom_id res chain seq x y z
N MET A 1 56.52 58.87 -61.60
CA MET A 1 55.26 59.66 -61.51
C MET A 1 54.15 59.01 -62.32
N LEU A 2 54.09 59.15 -63.65
CA LEU A 2 53.00 58.55 -64.45
C LEU A 2 52.98 57.00 -64.39
N ALA A 3 54.15 56.36 -64.32
CA ALA A 3 54.26 54.91 -64.13
C ALA A 3 53.86 54.45 -62.71
N ASP A 4 53.81 55.37 -61.74
CA ASP A 4 53.41 55.09 -60.36
C ASP A 4 51.90 55.34 -60.14
N LEU A 5 51.21 55.85 -61.16
CA LEU A 5 49.75 55.93 -61.18
C LEU A 5 49.24 54.56 -61.68
N SER A 6 48.86 53.70 -60.74
CA SER A 6 47.99 52.56 -61.07
C SER A 6 46.65 53.09 -61.62
N ALA A 7 45.90 52.25 -62.36
CA ALA A 7 44.56 52.56 -62.89
C ALA A 7 43.49 52.67 -61.77
N GLU A 8 43.86 53.28 -60.64
CA GLU A 8 43.02 53.42 -59.46
C GLU A 8 42.10 54.65 -59.58
N PRO A 9 40.82 54.53 -59.18
CA PRO A 9 39.94 55.69 -59.05
C PRO A 9 40.53 56.69 -58.04
N GLY A 10 40.77 57.94 -58.45
CA GLY A 10 41.36 58.98 -57.58
C GLY A 10 42.84 59.32 -57.83
N ALA A 11 43.45 58.73 -58.87
CA ALA A 11 44.85 58.95 -59.24
C ALA A 11 45.21 60.43 -59.56
N LEU A 12 44.27 61.22 -60.09
CA LEU A 12 44.50 62.63 -60.46
C LEU A 12 44.71 63.54 -59.24
N PRO A 13 43.84 63.53 -58.21
CA PRO A 13 44.09 64.21 -56.94
C PRO A 13 45.43 63.83 -56.28
N LEU A 14 45.80 62.55 -56.31
CA LEU A 14 47.08 62.08 -55.77
C LEU A 14 48.28 62.65 -56.53
N LEU A 15 48.20 62.68 -57.86
CA LEU A 15 49.25 63.24 -58.70
C LEU A 15 49.42 64.74 -58.45
N GLN A 16 48.31 65.49 -58.36
CA GLN A 16 48.33 66.91 -58.02
C GLN A 16 49.04 67.13 -56.67
N TYR A 17 48.71 66.30 -55.68
CA TYR A 17 49.32 66.38 -54.36
C TYR A 17 50.82 66.13 -54.41
N CYS A 18 51.23 65.03 -55.05
CA CYS A 18 52.63 64.67 -55.21
C CYS A 18 53.42 65.78 -55.94
N LEU A 19 52.88 66.35 -57.02
CA LEU A 19 53.51 67.45 -57.74
C LEU A 19 53.67 68.71 -56.88
N THR A 20 52.69 69.01 -56.02
CA THR A 20 52.75 70.14 -55.08
C THR A 20 53.88 69.94 -54.07
N GLU A 21 53.97 68.73 -53.49
CA GLU A 21 55.03 68.37 -52.53
C GLU A 21 56.45 68.38 -53.13
N VAL A 22 56.61 67.90 -54.37
CA VAL A 22 57.91 67.97 -55.06
C VAL A 22 58.23 69.42 -55.42
N PHE A 23 57.23 70.24 -55.76
CA PHE A 23 57.42 71.65 -56.07
C PHE A 23 57.84 72.49 -54.86
N GLU A 24 57.32 72.20 -53.67
CA GLU A 24 57.76 72.84 -52.42
C GLU A 24 59.21 72.47 -52.08
N ARG A 25 59.64 71.24 -52.43
CA ARG A 25 61.00 70.72 -52.20
C ARG A 25 61.95 70.92 -53.39
N ARG A 26 61.59 71.77 -54.35
CA ARG A 26 62.41 72.02 -55.55
C ARG A 26 63.76 72.64 -55.17
N GLN A 27 64.78 72.31 -55.95
CA GLN A 27 66.08 72.98 -55.89
C GLN A 27 66.10 74.02 -57.00
N ASP A 28 66.08 75.30 -56.62
CA ASP A 28 65.93 76.46 -57.52
C ASP A 28 64.68 76.38 -58.41
N ARG A 29 64.86 75.96 -59.67
CA ARG A 29 63.82 75.81 -60.71
C ARG A 29 63.63 74.37 -61.16
N LEU A 30 64.29 73.40 -60.51
CA LEU A 30 64.28 71.99 -60.92
C LEU A 30 63.53 71.12 -59.90
N LEU A 31 62.59 70.32 -60.41
CA LEU A 31 62.04 69.17 -59.69
C LEU A 31 63.00 68.00 -59.87
N THR A 32 63.55 67.46 -58.78
CA THR A 32 64.54 66.39 -58.85
C THR A 32 63.91 65.02 -58.60
N LEU A 33 64.43 63.98 -59.26
CA LEU A 33 64.06 62.60 -58.97
C LEU A 33 64.36 62.25 -57.50
N GLY A 34 65.44 62.81 -56.95
CA GLY A 34 65.78 62.70 -55.53
C GLY A 34 64.69 63.25 -54.62
N ALA A 35 64.12 64.44 -54.91
CA ALA A 35 62.99 64.98 -54.14
C ALA A 35 61.73 64.10 -54.28
N TYR A 36 61.47 63.55 -55.46
CA TYR A 36 60.36 62.64 -55.71
C TYR A 36 60.47 61.29 -54.97
N GLN A 37 61.65 60.67 -55.02
CA GLN A 37 61.94 59.45 -54.26
C GLN A 37 61.97 59.73 -52.77
N ALA A 38 62.53 60.89 -52.39
CA ALA A 38 62.56 61.32 -51.01
C ALA A 38 61.16 61.34 -50.46
N ILE A 39 60.12 61.85 -51.15
CA ILE A 39 58.72 61.86 -50.68
C ILE A 39 57.99 60.51 -50.73
N GLY A 40 58.63 59.44 -51.20
CA GLY A 40 58.03 58.11 -51.30
C GLY A 40 57.08 57.94 -52.47
N GLY A 41 57.25 58.74 -53.54
CA GLY A 41 56.41 58.70 -54.73
C GLY A 41 54.99 59.24 -54.51
N VAL A 42 54.08 58.93 -55.43
CA VAL A 42 52.68 59.45 -55.41
C VAL A 42 51.91 58.97 -54.18
N GLN A 43 52.04 57.69 -53.81
CA GLN A 43 51.32 57.07 -52.69
C GLN A 43 51.94 57.43 -51.33
N GLY A 44 53.28 57.55 -51.25
CA GLY A 44 53.99 57.84 -49.99
C GLY A 44 53.91 59.29 -49.52
N ALA A 45 53.63 60.24 -50.42
CA ALA A 45 53.60 61.66 -50.09
C ALA A 45 52.52 62.01 -49.06
N LEU A 46 51.29 61.49 -49.24
CA LEU A 46 50.18 61.72 -48.30
C LEU A 46 50.43 61.04 -46.95
N ALA A 47 50.92 59.81 -46.96
CA ALA A 47 51.24 59.07 -45.75
C ALA A 47 52.30 59.78 -44.91
N ARG A 48 53.32 60.35 -45.55
CA ARG A 48 54.32 61.16 -44.85
C ARG A 48 53.72 62.41 -44.26
N ARG A 49 52.90 63.15 -45.03
CA ARG A 49 52.27 64.37 -44.51
C ARG A 49 51.39 64.03 -43.30
N ALA A 50 50.68 62.92 -43.32
CA ALA A 50 49.91 62.44 -42.17
C ALA A 50 50.80 62.21 -40.94
N GLU A 51 51.95 61.54 -41.09
CA GLU A 51 52.90 61.33 -39.99
C GLU A 51 53.50 62.66 -39.50
N GLU A 52 53.91 63.56 -40.40
CA GLU A 52 54.45 64.88 -40.05
C GLU A 52 53.44 65.72 -39.26
N ARG A 53 52.16 65.74 -39.66
CA ARG A 53 51.12 66.47 -38.93
C ARG A 53 50.81 65.83 -37.59
N PHE A 54 50.73 64.50 -37.54
CA PHE A 54 50.50 63.77 -36.29
C PHE A 54 51.61 64.03 -35.27
N LEU A 55 52.89 63.97 -35.68
CA LEU A 55 54.02 64.22 -34.78
C LEU A 55 54.15 65.68 -34.34
N ALA A 56 53.56 66.62 -35.07
CA ALA A 56 53.53 68.04 -34.70
C ALA A 56 52.45 68.37 -33.65
N MET A 57 51.54 67.45 -33.36
CA MET A 57 50.47 67.59 -32.37
C MET A 57 50.94 67.21 -30.96
N ASP A 58 50.32 67.78 -29.92
CA ASP A 58 50.51 67.34 -28.53
C ASP A 58 49.82 65.99 -28.24
N GLU A 59 50.04 65.42 -27.06
CA GLU A 59 49.51 64.10 -26.69
C GLU A 59 47.96 64.02 -26.72
N GLY A 60 47.26 65.11 -26.37
CA GLY A 60 45.80 65.16 -26.37
C GLY A 60 45.21 65.18 -27.78
N HIS A 61 45.81 65.96 -28.67
CA HIS A 61 45.47 66.02 -30.09
C HIS A 61 45.84 64.71 -30.78
N GLN A 62 46.99 64.11 -30.47
CA GLN A 62 47.41 62.80 -30.99
C GLN A 62 46.44 61.67 -30.57
N ALA A 63 46.01 61.63 -29.31
CA ALA A 63 45.04 60.65 -28.84
C ALA A 63 43.68 60.81 -29.58
N SER A 64 43.23 62.04 -29.77
CA SER A 64 42.01 62.36 -30.52
C SER A 64 42.12 61.98 -32.00
N ALA A 65 43.26 62.29 -32.64
CA ALA A 65 43.53 61.91 -34.02
C ALA A 65 43.55 60.38 -34.19
N ARG A 66 44.17 59.65 -33.26
CA ARG A 66 44.15 58.18 -33.26
C ARG A 66 42.71 57.65 -33.23
N GLN A 67 41.88 58.12 -32.31
CA GLN A 67 40.48 57.67 -32.20
C GLN A 67 39.65 58.02 -33.45
N LEU A 68 39.88 59.20 -34.03
CA LEU A 68 39.25 59.62 -35.27
C LEU A 68 39.60 58.68 -36.43
N PHE A 69 40.88 58.42 -36.67
CA PHE A 69 41.30 57.57 -37.79
C PHE A 69 40.88 56.12 -37.61
N LEU A 70 40.90 55.58 -36.38
CA LEU A 70 40.35 54.25 -36.10
C LEU A 70 38.85 54.16 -36.47
N ARG A 71 38.10 55.25 -36.31
CA ARG A 71 36.66 55.32 -36.60
C ARG A 71 36.32 55.59 -38.07
N LEU A 72 37.26 56.12 -38.84
CA LEU A 72 37.16 56.38 -40.28
C LEU A 72 37.53 55.18 -41.16
N VAL A 73 37.83 54.03 -40.55
CA VAL A 73 38.25 52.82 -41.28
C VAL A 73 37.35 51.64 -40.95
N THR A 74 37.04 50.85 -41.97
CA THR A 74 36.42 49.54 -41.83
C THR A 74 37.49 48.48 -42.03
N PRO A 75 37.86 47.72 -40.99
CA PRO A 75 38.87 46.67 -41.13
C PRO A 75 38.34 45.54 -42.01
N GLY A 76 39.11 45.16 -43.04
CA GLY A 76 38.75 44.07 -43.94
C GLY A 76 38.78 42.70 -43.25
N GLU A 77 37.93 41.76 -43.68
CA GLU A 77 37.99 40.34 -43.30
C GLU A 77 38.95 39.59 -44.25
N GLY A 78 40.26 39.71 -44.01
CA GLY A 78 41.29 39.14 -44.89
C GLY A 78 41.48 39.89 -46.22
N ALA A 79 40.77 41.02 -46.39
CA ALA A 79 40.91 41.97 -47.48
C ALA A 79 41.56 43.28 -46.99
N GLU A 80 41.88 44.19 -47.92
CA GLU A 80 42.40 45.51 -47.59
C GLU A 80 41.41 46.33 -46.75
N ASP A 81 41.93 47.15 -45.85
CA ASP A 81 41.12 48.05 -45.03
C ASP A 81 40.56 49.19 -45.88
N THR A 82 39.29 49.49 -45.71
CA THR A 82 38.56 50.45 -46.54
C THR A 82 38.16 51.69 -45.76
N ARG A 83 38.03 52.82 -46.46
CA ARG A 83 37.53 54.07 -45.86
C ARG A 83 36.07 53.94 -45.46
N ARG A 84 35.72 54.53 -44.32
CA ARG A 84 34.36 54.62 -43.78
C ARG A 84 33.92 56.07 -43.70
N ARG A 85 32.67 56.32 -44.07
CA ARG A 85 31.93 57.56 -43.79
C ARG A 85 31.59 57.65 -42.31
N LEU A 86 32.16 58.62 -41.61
CA LEU A 86 31.83 58.91 -40.22
C LEU A 86 30.89 60.13 -40.15
N ARG A 87 29.74 59.97 -39.48
CA ARG A 87 28.82 61.08 -39.24
C ARG A 87 29.39 62.05 -38.21
N TRP A 88 29.12 63.34 -38.38
CA TRP A 88 29.58 64.37 -37.45
C TRP A 88 29.06 64.16 -36.03
N SER A 89 27.80 63.73 -35.86
CA SER A 89 27.24 63.38 -34.54
C SER A 89 27.98 62.22 -33.85
N GLU A 90 28.36 61.18 -34.59
CA GLU A 90 29.14 60.05 -34.07
C GLU A 90 30.53 60.51 -33.64
N MET A 91 31.18 61.37 -34.45
CA MET A 91 32.50 61.92 -34.17
C MET A 91 32.49 62.79 -32.89
N LEU A 92 31.50 63.67 -32.74
CA LEU A 92 31.39 64.49 -31.52
C LEU A 92 31.10 63.66 -30.26
N ALA A 93 30.49 62.48 -30.42
CA ALA A 93 30.16 61.59 -29.30
C ALA A 93 31.36 60.79 -28.77
N ILE A 94 32.43 60.63 -29.56
CA ILE A 94 33.66 59.93 -29.17
C ILE A 94 34.78 60.87 -28.72
N ALA A 95 34.67 62.17 -29.00
CA ALA A 95 35.70 63.16 -28.69
C ALA A 95 35.74 63.49 -27.18
N PRO A 96 36.87 63.31 -26.49
CA PRO A 96 37.02 63.71 -25.08
C PRO A 96 36.86 65.22 -24.88
N ASP A 97 37.40 65.99 -25.84
CA ASP A 97 37.27 67.43 -25.91
C ASP A 97 36.91 67.83 -27.35
N ARG A 98 35.78 68.53 -27.50
CA ARG A 98 35.28 69.00 -28.80
C ARG A 98 36.20 70.02 -29.44
N ALA A 99 36.86 70.88 -28.66
CA ALA A 99 37.77 71.89 -29.18
C ALA A 99 39.04 71.25 -29.74
N VAL A 100 39.60 70.26 -29.03
CA VAL A 100 40.76 69.47 -29.48
C VAL A 100 40.42 68.71 -30.75
N MET A 101 39.27 68.03 -30.79
CA MET A 101 38.85 67.29 -31.98
C MET A 101 38.61 68.20 -33.19
N GLN A 102 38.01 69.38 -32.98
CA GLN A 102 37.83 70.36 -34.05
C GLN A 102 39.19 70.83 -34.60
N ALA A 103 40.16 71.11 -33.74
CA ALA A 103 41.51 71.50 -34.16
C ALA A 103 42.22 70.39 -34.97
N VAL A 104 42.04 69.13 -34.56
CA VAL A 104 42.53 67.96 -35.32
C VAL A 104 41.88 67.91 -36.71
N LEU A 105 40.56 68.07 -36.80
CA LEU A 105 39.84 68.06 -38.08
C LEU A 105 40.25 69.21 -38.99
N ASP A 106 40.39 70.41 -38.45
CA ASP A 106 40.82 71.59 -39.20
C ASP A 106 42.24 71.41 -39.73
N ASP A 107 43.15 70.85 -38.93
CA ASP A 107 44.53 70.58 -39.36
C ASP A 107 44.60 69.51 -40.45
N PHE A 108 44.03 68.32 -40.21
CA PHE A 108 44.03 67.25 -41.22
C PHE A 108 43.21 67.62 -42.47
N GLY A 109 42.16 68.42 -42.33
CA GLY A 109 41.37 68.97 -43.43
C GLY A 109 42.15 69.98 -44.28
N ARG A 110 42.88 70.90 -43.64
CA ARG A 110 43.73 71.89 -44.31
C ARG A 110 44.77 71.23 -45.22
N TYR A 111 45.35 70.11 -44.79
CA TYR A 111 46.32 69.34 -45.57
C TYR A 111 45.69 68.26 -46.47
N ARG A 112 44.36 68.27 -46.64
CA ARG A 112 43.59 67.35 -47.52
C ARG A 112 43.80 65.87 -47.17
N LEU A 113 44.01 65.56 -45.90
CA LEU A 113 44.05 64.19 -45.41
C LEU A 113 42.64 63.68 -45.08
N LEU A 114 41.71 64.60 -44.82
CA LEU A 114 40.29 64.33 -44.65
C LEU A 114 39.47 65.08 -45.71
N THR A 115 38.35 64.46 -46.10
CA THR A 115 37.33 65.07 -46.95
C THR A 115 36.03 65.21 -46.17
N PHE A 116 35.36 66.33 -46.36
CA PHE A 116 34.08 66.66 -45.74
C PHE A 116 32.99 66.64 -46.81
N ASP A 117 31.96 65.84 -46.59
CA ASP A 117 30.81 65.70 -47.49
C ASP A 117 29.52 65.69 -46.66
N HIS A 118 28.36 65.47 -47.28
CA HIS A 118 27.09 65.30 -46.58
C HIS A 118 26.48 63.93 -46.90
N ASP A 119 25.85 63.33 -45.90
CA ASP A 119 25.08 62.11 -46.09
C ASP A 119 23.94 62.37 -47.10
N PRO A 120 23.78 61.54 -48.15
CA PRO A 120 22.81 61.80 -49.21
C PRO A 120 21.34 61.70 -48.73
N GLU A 121 21.08 60.95 -47.66
CA GLU A 121 19.74 60.74 -47.12
C GLU A 121 19.44 61.73 -45.99
N THR A 122 20.33 61.81 -45.00
CA THR A 122 20.09 62.63 -43.81
C THR A 122 20.57 64.07 -43.94
N ARG A 123 21.38 64.37 -44.98
CA ARG A 123 22.09 65.66 -45.18
C ARG A 123 22.99 66.06 -44.02
N GLU A 124 23.35 65.11 -43.16
CA GLU A 124 24.25 65.35 -42.05
C GLU A 124 25.70 65.47 -42.57
N PRO A 125 26.53 66.38 -42.02
CA PRO A 125 27.95 66.42 -42.37
C PRO A 125 28.64 65.08 -42.07
N THR A 126 29.46 64.63 -43.01
CA THR A 126 30.23 63.39 -42.93
C THR A 126 31.70 63.65 -43.20
N ILE A 127 32.54 62.82 -42.59
CA ILE A 127 34.00 62.89 -42.67
C ILE A 127 34.49 61.55 -43.22
N GLU A 128 35.43 61.62 -44.16
CA GLU A 128 36.11 60.46 -44.73
C GLU A 128 37.62 60.71 -44.84
N VAL A 129 38.41 59.63 -44.89
CA VAL A 129 39.81 59.73 -45.32
C VAL A 129 39.85 60.09 -46.80
N ALA A 130 40.65 61.11 -47.15
CA ALA A 130 40.67 61.67 -48.50
C ALA A 130 41.08 60.65 -49.58
N HIS A 131 41.98 59.70 -49.25
CA HIS A 131 42.39 58.63 -50.15
C HIS A 131 42.83 57.38 -49.41
N GLU A 132 42.64 56.20 -50.02
CA GLU A 132 43.15 54.91 -49.52
C GLU A 132 44.69 54.85 -49.44
N ALA A 133 45.38 55.79 -50.08
CA ALA A 133 46.84 55.92 -50.02
C ALA A 133 47.32 56.16 -48.58
N VAL A 134 46.53 56.90 -47.80
CA VAL A 134 46.80 57.14 -46.38
C VAL A 134 46.70 55.84 -45.59
N LEU A 135 45.70 55.00 -45.88
CA LEU A 135 45.49 53.72 -45.21
C LEU A 135 46.63 52.74 -45.49
N ARG A 136 47.03 52.62 -46.76
CA ARG A 136 48.09 51.68 -47.19
C ARG A 136 49.50 52.17 -46.82
N GLY A 137 49.74 53.49 -46.89
CA GLY A 137 51.07 54.08 -46.74
C GLY A 137 51.44 54.53 -45.33
N TRP A 138 50.47 54.88 -44.48
CA TRP A 138 50.75 55.41 -43.14
C TRP A 138 51.00 54.29 -42.13
N GLN A 139 52.29 53.99 -41.90
CA GLN A 139 52.74 52.86 -41.06
C GLN A 139 52.11 52.84 -39.66
N ARG A 140 52.03 54.01 -39.01
CA ARG A 140 51.49 54.15 -37.66
C ARG A 140 49.99 53.81 -37.60
N LEU A 141 49.22 54.30 -38.58
CA LEU A 141 47.80 53.97 -38.69
C LEU A 141 47.60 52.46 -38.90
N ARG A 142 48.42 51.82 -39.74
CA ARG A 142 48.35 50.36 -39.93
C ARG A 142 48.64 49.60 -38.64
N GLY A 143 49.66 50.01 -37.88
CA GLY A 143 49.92 49.44 -36.56
C GLY A 143 48.71 49.55 -35.63
N TRP A 144 48.08 50.74 -35.56
CA TRP A 144 46.86 50.91 -34.75
C TRP A 144 45.70 50.01 -35.20
N LEU A 145 45.50 49.87 -36.51
CA LEU A 145 44.45 49.04 -37.09
C LEU A 145 44.70 47.54 -36.88
N GLU A 146 45.96 47.10 -36.95
CA GLU A 146 46.38 45.73 -36.66
C GLU A 146 46.19 45.39 -35.18
N ASP A 147 46.68 46.27 -34.28
CA ASP A 147 46.59 46.09 -32.83
C ASP A 147 45.15 46.08 -32.32
N SER A 148 44.23 46.78 -33.02
CA SER A 148 42.85 46.99 -32.57
C SER A 148 41.82 46.32 -33.47
N ARG A 149 42.23 45.38 -34.34
CA ARG A 149 41.37 44.84 -35.42
C ARG A 149 40.11 44.17 -34.87
N GLU A 150 40.27 43.35 -33.83
CA GLU A 150 39.17 42.62 -33.21
C GLU A 150 38.24 43.56 -32.43
N GLU A 151 38.79 44.52 -31.69
CA GLU A 151 38.02 45.53 -30.96
C GLU A 151 37.20 46.40 -31.92
N LEU A 152 37.77 46.80 -33.05
CA LEU A 152 37.05 47.57 -34.06
C LEU A 152 35.90 46.77 -34.67
N ARG A 153 36.12 45.48 -34.98
CA ARG A 153 35.04 44.60 -35.49
C ARG A 153 33.92 44.45 -34.47
N LEU A 154 34.25 44.22 -33.21
CA LEU A 154 33.28 44.15 -32.11
C LEU A 154 32.54 45.48 -31.95
N GLN A 155 33.25 46.61 -32.03
CA GLN A 155 32.66 47.94 -31.98
C GLN A 155 31.68 48.16 -33.16
N ARG A 156 32.02 47.75 -34.39
CA ARG A 156 31.09 47.86 -35.54
C ARG A 156 29.81 47.07 -35.33
N ARG A 157 29.92 45.86 -34.79
CA ARG A 157 28.76 45.03 -34.45
C ARG A 157 27.93 45.66 -33.32
N LEU A 158 28.58 46.24 -32.32
CA LEU A 158 27.92 46.96 -31.23
C LEU A 158 27.17 48.19 -31.74
N ALA A 159 27.79 49.01 -32.58
CA ALA A 159 27.15 50.20 -33.15
C ALA A 159 25.90 49.84 -33.96
N ALA A 160 25.97 48.82 -34.82
CA ALA A 160 24.83 48.35 -35.58
C ALA A 160 23.70 47.83 -34.67
N ALA A 161 24.04 47.07 -33.62
CA ALA A 161 23.06 46.58 -32.65
C ALA A 161 22.41 47.71 -31.84
N ALA A 162 23.18 48.70 -31.41
CA ALA A 162 22.69 49.86 -30.67
C ALA A 162 21.78 50.74 -31.54
N GLU A 163 22.15 50.98 -32.80
CA GLU A 163 21.32 51.73 -33.75
C GLU A 163 20.01 51.01 -34.03
N GLU A 164 20.04 49.69 -34.27
CA GLU A 164 18.83 48.91 -34.52
C GLU A 164 17.92 48.92 -33.29
N TRP A 165 18.47 48.73 -32.09
CA TRP A 165 17.71 48.83 -30.84
C TRP A 165 17.06 50.20 -30.66
N GLN A 166 17.75 51.30 -31.02
CA GLN A 166 17.16 52.63 -31.00
C GLN A 166 16.04 52.81 -32.03
N LYS A 167 16.21 52.29 -33.25
CA LYS A 167 15.17 52.32 -34.29
C LYS A 167 13.92 51.57 -33.86
N GLN A 168 14.07 50.46 -33.14
CA GLN A 168 12.98 49.64 -32.61
C GLN A 168 12.43 50.14 -31.27
N ALA A 169 12.47 51.47 -31.04
CA ALA A 169 11.96 52.12 -29.83
C ALA A 169 12.50 51.51 -28.52
N LYS A 170 13.73 50.99 -28.53
CA LYS A 170 14.42 50.35 -27.40
C LYS A 170 13.76 49.06 -26.89
N ASP A 171 13.16 48.27 -27.78
CA ASP A 171 12.59 46.97 -27.44
C ASP A 171 13.65 46.02 -26.78
N PRO A 172 13.38 45.43 -25.60
CA PRO A 172 14.30 44.53 -24.92
C PRO A 172 14.75 43.29 -25.72
N SER A 173 13.97 42.86 -26.72
CA SER A 173 14.29 41.70 -27.58
C SER A 173 15.51 41.91 -28.47
N PHE A 174 15.86 43.17 -28.77
CA PHE A 174 17.05 43.53 -29.56
C PHE A 174 18.32 43.71 -28.71
N LEU A 175 18.20 43.61 -27.39
CA LEU A 175 19.35 43.69 -26.48
C LEU A 175 20.29 42.49 -26.67
N ALA A 176 21.58 42.73 -26.49
CA ALA A 176 22.57 41.66 -26.60
C ALA A 176 22.44 40.70 -25.41
N SER A 177 22.65 39.41 -25.66
CA SER A 177 22.61 38.37 -24.64
C SER A 177 23.74 37.35 -24.83
N GLY A 178 23.97 36.52 -23.80
CA GLY A 178 24.97 35.45 -23.83
C GLY A 178 26.39 35.94 -24.11
N ALA A 179 27.11 35.22 -24.98
CA ALA A 179 28.51 35.51 -25.30
C ALA A 179 28.74 36.88 -25.95
N ARG A 180 27.78 37.37 -26.74
CA ARG A 180 27.89 38.67 -27.42
C ARG A 180 27.92 39.82 -26.42
N LEU A 181 27.07 39.75 -25.39
CA LEU A 181 27.06 40.76 -24.32
C LEU A 181 28.38 40.76 -23.56
N ILE A 182 28.93 39.59 -23.25
CA ILE A 182 30.23 39.46 -22.56
C ILE A 182 31.35 40.12 -23.38
N GLN A 183 31.37 39.93 -24.70
CA GLN A 183 32.34 40.58 -25.58
C GLN A 183 32.18 42.11 -25.58
N PHE A 184 30.95 42.62 -25.58
CA PHE A 184 30.71 44.07 -25.49
C PHE A 184 31.11 44.66 -24.13
N GLU A 185 30.88 43.93 -23.02
CA GLU A 185 31.36 44.33 -21.69
C GLU A 185 32.89 44.35 -21.61
N GLN A 186 33.58 43.43 -22.29
CA GLN A 186 35.04 43.43 -22.37
C GLN A 186 35.55 44.61 -23.20
N LEU A 187 34.89 44.91 -24.32
CA LEU A 187 35.20 46.07 -25.16
C LEU A 187 35.04 47.38 -24.39
N GLU A 188 33.97 47.54 -23.61
CA GLU A 188 33.77 48.75 -22.79
C GLU A 188 34.89 48.95 -21.74
N LYS A 189 35.42 47.85 -21.20
CA LYS A 189 36.55 47.90 -20.25
C LYS A 189 37.89 48.15 -20.95
N GLY A 190 38.04 47.71 -22.19
CA GLY A 190 39.23 47.94 -23.02
C GLY A 190 39.20 49.34 -23.61
N ASN A 191 40.00 50.27 -23.06
CA ASN A 191 40.07 51.67 -23.52
C ASN A 191 40.77 51.86 -24.90
N THR A 192 40.72 50.86 -25.77
CA THR A 192 41.38 50.84 -27.09
C THR A 192 40.59 51.68 -28.10
N VAL A 193 39.26 51.54 -28.09
CA VAL A 193 38.34 52.25 -29.00
C VAL A 193 37.31 53.01 -28.17
N ALA A 194 37.25 54.34 -28.34
CA ALA A 194 36.29 55.18 -27.65
C ALA A 194 34.86 54.82 -28.09
N LEU A 195 33.99 54.49 -27.13
CA LEU A 195 32.57 54.20 -27.38
C LEU A 195 31.73 55.47 -27.35
N THR A 196 30.62 55.47 -28.10
CA THR A 196 29.60 56.53 -28.00
C THR A 196 28.71 56.33 -26.77
N GLU A 197 27.97 57.36 -26.36
CA GLU A 197 26.98 57.23 -25.28
C GLU A 197 25.88 56.23 -25.64
N ALA A 198 25.42 56.21 -26.90
CA ALA A 198 24.44 55.26 -27.39
C ALA A 198 24.91 53.79 -27.23
N GLU A 199 26.16 53.51 -27.58
CA GLU A 199 26.79 52.20 -27.44
C GLU A 199 26.87 51.77 -25.96
N ARG A 200 27.30 52.67 -25.06
CA ARG A 200 27.34 52.42 -23.61
C ARG A 200 25.95 52.15 -23.02
N VAL A 201 24.96 52.97 -23.39
CA VAL A 201 23.58 52.79 -22.93
C VAL A 201 23.01 51.46 -23.39
N PHE A 202 23.33 51.01 -24.62
CA PHE A 202 22.92 49.69 -25.10
C PHE A 202 23.53 48.55 -24.28
N ILE A 203 24.83 48.63 -23.94
CA ILE A 203 25.49 47.65 -23.07
C ILE A 203 24.83 47.63 -21.69
N LEU A 204 24.66 48.80 -21.06
CA LEU A 204 24.03 48.91 -19.75
C LEU A 204 22.61 48.33 -19.73
N ALA A 205 21.79 48.64 -20.75
CA ALA A 205 20.45 48.08 -20.89
C ALA A 205 20.49 46.55 -21.06
N SER A 206 21.42 46.03 -21.86
CA SER A 206 21.60 44.60 -22.08
C SER A 206 22.02 43.87 -20.80
N VAL A 207 22.92 44.47 -20.00
CA VAL A 207 23.33 43.95 -18.68
C VAL A 207 22.17 43.96 -17.70
N ALA A 208 21.40 45.05 -17.63
CA ALA A 208 20.22 45.15 -16.77
C ALA A 208 19.17 44.10 -17.12
N GLN A 209 18.94 43.85 -18.41
CA GLN A 209 18.03 42.81 -18.89
C GLN A 209 18.48 41.40 -18.45
N ARG A 210 19.78 41.10 -18.58
CA ARG A 210 20.36 39.83 -18.10
C ARG A 210 20.14 39.64 -16.60
N GLN A 211 20.39 40.69 -15.81
CA GLN A 211 20.20 40.65 -14.36
C GLN A 211 18.73 40.46 -13.97
N ALA A 212 17.80 41.12 -14.66
CA ALA A 212 16.37 40.94 -14.46
C ALA A 212 15.93 39.50 -14.75
N GLN A 213 16.40 38.91 -15.87
CA GLN A 213 16.13 37.52 -16.21
C GLN A 213 16.68 36.54 -15.17
N GLN A 214 17.91 36.76 -14.70
CA GLN A 214 18.51 35.94 -13.65
C GLN A 214 17.72 35.99 -12.34
N ALA A 215 17.32 37.19 -11.90
CA ALA A 215 16.51 37.36 -10.69
C ALA A 215 15.14 36.65 -10.79
N THR A 216 14.50 36.66 -11.97
CA THR A 216 13.24 35.93 -12.17
C THR A 216 13.42 34.42 -12.09
N GLU A 217 14.50 33.88 -12.66
CA GLU A 217 14.78 32.44 -12.64
C GLU A 217 15.18 31.97 -11.24
N GLU A 218 15.99 32.75 -10.52
CA GLU A 218 16.33 32.49 -9.12
C GLU A 218 15.08 32.49 -8.23
N ALA A 219 14.16 33.44 -8.43
CA ALA A 219 12.90 33.49 -7.70
C ALA A 219 12.01 32.27 -8.00
N ARG A 220 12.00 31.78 -9.24
CA ARG A 220 11.30 30.55 -9.63
C ARG A 220 11.87 29.34 -8.91
N LEU A 221 13.18 29.14 -8.98
CA LEU A 221 13.86 28.01 -8.33
C LEU A 221 13.71 28.05 -6.80
N ALA A 222 13.73 29.25 -6.19
CA ALA A 222 13.49 29.42 -4.77
C ALA A 222 12.06 28.99 -4.38
N ARG A 223 11.05 29.34 -5.20
CA ARG A 223 9.66 28.90 -4.99
C ARG A 223 9.52 27.39 -5.08
N GLU A 224 10.12 26.76 -6.09
CA GLU A 224 10.10 25.31 -6.26
C GLU A 224 10.73 24.60 -5.05
N ARG A 225 11.91 25.03 -4.60
CA ARG A 225 12.57 24.48 -3.40
C ARG A 225 11.73 24.65 -2.13
N ALA A 226 11.08 25.80 -1.96
CA ALA A 226 10.22 26.04 -0.80
C ALA A 226 9.01 25.09 -0.78
N LEU A 227 8.43 24.80 -1.94
CA LEU A 227 7.33 23.83 -2.07
C LEU A 227 7.80 22.41 -1.76
N GLU A 228 8.97 21.99 -2.26
CA GLU A 228 9.54 20.68 -1.95
C GLU A 228 9.82 20.51 -0.45
N GLN A 229 10.37 21.55 0.19
CA GLN A 229 10.63 21.52 1.63
C GLN A 229 9.33 21.41 2.44
N ARG A 230 8.29 22.19 2.08
CA ARG A 230 6.96 22.09 2.71
C ARG A 230 6.36 20.69 2.51
N SER A 231 6.41 20.15 1.29
CA SER A 231 5.93 18.79 1.00
C SER A 231 6.63 17.74 1.86
N ARG A 232 7.98 17.80 1.96
CA ARG A 232 8.76 16.90 2.81
C ARG A 232 8.43 17.05 4.30
N GLN A 233 8.21 18.27 4.78
CA GLN A 233 7.80 18.52 6.17
C GLN A 233 6.41 17.94 6.45
N VAL A 234 5.45 18.12 5.54
CA VAL A 234 4.10 17.54 5.65
C VAL A 234 4.16 16.02 5.62
N LEU A 235 4.93 15.42 4.71
CA LEU A 235 5.14 13.97 4.67
C LEU A 235 5.75 13.43 5.97
N ARG A 236 6.79 14.08 6.50
CA ARG A 236 7.40 13.71 7.79
C ARG A 236 6.41 13.83 8.95
N ALA A 237 5.61 14.90 8.98
CA ALA A 237 4.57 15.08 9.99
C ALA A 237 3.49 14.00 9.90
N LEU A 238 3.03 13.66 8.69
CA LEU A 238 2.07 12.57 8.46
C LEU A 238 2.65 11.22 8.92
N VAL A 239 3.89 10.89 8.54
CA VAL A 239 4.56 9.65 8.99
C VAL A 239 4.66 9.62 10.51
N ALA A 240 5.02 10.72 11.17
CA ALA A 240 5.05 10.79 12.63
C ALA A 240 3.67 10.57 13.26
N VAL A 241 2.61 11.16 12.69
CA VAL A 241 1.22 10.94 13.15
C VAL A 241 0.80 9.49 12.97
N PHE A 242 1.05 8.88 11.81
CA PHE A 242 0.75 7.46 11.57
C PHE A 242 1.55 6.53 12.50
N PHE A 243 2.80 6.86 12.79
CA PHE A 243 3.62 6.11 13.74
C PHE A 243 3.04 6.18 15.16
N ILE A 244 2.65 7.36 15.63
CA ILE A 244 2.00 7.53 16.93
C ILE A 244 0.68 6.74 16.98
N ALA A 245 -0.15 6.84 15.94
CA ALA A 245 -1.41 6.11 15.86
C ALA A 245 -1.20 4.59 15.89
N ALA A 246 -0.17 4.07 15.20
CA ALA A 246 0.18 2.66 15.21
C ALA A 246 0.63 2.18 16.60
N VAL A 247 1.44 2.97 17.31
CA VAL A 247 1.86 2.66 18.68
C VAL A 247 0.66 2.64 19.64
N VAL A 248 -0.25 3.61 19.53
CA VAL A 248 -1.48 3.64 20.34
C VAL A 248 -2.37 2.43 20.04
N ALA A 249 -2.57 2.09 18.76
CA ALA A 249 -3.35 0.93 18.36
C ALA A 249 -2.75 -0.39 18.88
N LEU A 250 -1.41 -0.52 18.83
CA LEU A 250 -0.71 -1.67 19.40
C LEU A 250 -0.90 -1.76 20.92
N GLY A 251 -0.80 -0.63 21.63
CA GLY A 251 -1.05 -0.57 23.06
C GLY A 251 -2.48 -0.98 23.45
N LEU A 252 -3.48 -0.51 22.70
CA LEU A 252 -4.88 -0.90 22.89
C LEU A 252 -5.12 -2.38 22.60
N ALA A 253 -4.50 -2.93 21.56
CA ALA A 253 -4.59 -4.34 21.23
C ALA A 253 -3.98 -5.22 22.34
N LEU A 254 -2.80 -4.84 22.87
CA LEU A 254 -2.17 -5.54 23.99
C LEU A 254 -3.05 -5.49 25.25
N ALA A 255 -3.61 -4.32 25.56
CA ALA A 255 -4.53 -4.17 26.70
C ALA A 255 -5.79 -5.03 26.54
N ALA A 256 -6.35 -5.11 25.33
CA ALA A 256 -7.51 -5.95 25.04
C ALA A 256 -7.20 -7.45 25.22
N VAL A 257 -6.02 -7.92 24.77
CA VAL A 257 -5.58 -9.31 24.98
C VAL A 257 -5.38 -9.60 26.46
N GLN A 258 -4.75 -8.68 27.20
CA GLN A 258 -4.57 -8.83 28.65
C GLN A 258 -5.91 -8.88 29.38
N GLN A 259 -6.86 -8.04 28.99
CA GLN A 259 -8.21 -8.04 29.56
C GLN A 259 -8.97 -9.32 29.25
N GLN A 260 -8.81 -9.88 28.04
CA GLN A 260 -9.41 -11.15 27.68
C GLN A 260 -8.85 -12.30 28.53
N GLN A 261 -7.53 -12.37 28.72
CA GLN A 261 -6.89 -13.39 29.55
C GLN A 261 -7.38 -13.33 31.00
N ALA A 262 -7.43 -12.14 31.60
CA ALA A 262 -7.95 -11.96 32.96
C ALA A 262 -9.42 -12.36 33.09
N ALA A 263 -10.23 -12.14 32.05
CA ALA A 263 -11.62 -12.56 32.02
C ALA A 263 -11.79 -14.08 31.87
N GLU A 264 -10.86 -14.76 31.19
CA GLU A 264 -10.83 -16.22 31.07
C GLU A 264 -10.43 -16.87 32.41
N GLU A 265 -9.36 -16.39 33.05
CA GLU A 265 -8.95 -16.85 34.40
C GLU A 265 -10.10 -16.68 35.41
N ALA A 266 -10.72 -15.51 35.46
CA ALA A 266 -11.85 -15.26 36.36
C ALA A 266 -13.07 -16.18 36.08
N ARG A 267 -13.27 -16.59 34.81
CA ARG A 267 -14.34 -17.53 34.45
C ARG A 267 -14.02 -18.95 34.89
N ASP A 268 -12.77 -19.38 34.76
CA ASP A 268 -12.36 -20.72 35.16
C ASP A 268 -12.36 -20.85 36.69
N ASP A 269 -11.88 -19.83 37.42
CA ASP A 269 -12.03 -19.76 38.89
C ASP A 269 -13.50 -19.81 39.32
N ALA A 270 -14.38 -19.07 38.64
CA ALA A 270 -15.81 -19.10 38.92
C ALA A 270 -16.44 -20.48 38.65
N ARG A 271 -15.98 -21.20 37.62
CA ARG A 271 -16.42 -22.56 37.32
C ARG A 271 -15.94 -23.56 38.36
N GLU A 272 -14.69 -23.45 38.80
CA GLU A 272 -14.14 -24.29 39.86
C GLU A 272 -14.91 -24.08 41.17
N ASN A 273 -15.11 -22.83 41.58
CA ASN A 273 -15.90 -22.48 42.77
C ASN A 273 -17.36 -22.95 42.68
N ALA A 274 -17.97 -22.89 41.49
CA ALA A 274 -19.31 -23.42 41.28
C ALA A 274 -19.33 -24.95 41.38
N ALA A 275 -18.32 -25.64 40.84
CA ALA A 275 -18.20 -27.09 40.92
C ALA A 275 -17.98 -27.58 42.36
N THR A 276 -17.15 -26.88 43.15
CA THR A 276 -16.96 -27.18 44.57
C THR A 276 -18.25 -26.96 45.36
N ALA A 277 -18.96 -25.85 45.13
CA ALA A 277 -20.25 -25.59 45.76
C ALA A 277 -21.32 -26.65 45.43
N VAL A 278 -21.37 -27.12 44.17
CA VAL A 278 -22.25 -28.23 43.78
C VAL A 278 -21.85 -29.53 44.47
N ALA A 279 -20.55 -29.85 44.53
CA ALA A 279 -20.06 -31.05 45.20
C ALA A 279 -20.34 -31.04 46.72
N GLU A 280 -20.21 -29.89 47.37
CA GLU A 280 -20.58 -29.71 48.78
C GLU A 280 -22.08 -29.89 49.00
N ARG A 281 -22.91 -29.32 48.11
CA ARG A 281 -24.37 -29.51 48.16
C ARG A 281 -24.76 -30.97 48.00
N ASP A 282 -24.20 -31.66 47.00
CA ASP A 282 -24.52 -33.06 46.73
C ASP A 282 -24.08 -33.97 47.91
N ARG A 283 -22.97 -33.65 48.58
CA ARG A 283 -22.58 -34.32 49.83
C ARG A 283 -23.59 -34.10 50.94
N ALA A 284 -24.02 -32.85 51.17
CA ALA A 284 -25.01 -32.53 52.19
C ALA A 284 -26.37 -33.22 51.91
N ASP A 285 -26.80 -33.24 50.65
CA ASP A 285 -28.04 -33.92 50.24
C ASP A 285 -27.96 -35.44 50.45
N ASN A 286 -26.81 -36.05 50.15
CA ASN A 286 -26.59 -37.48 50.37
C ASN A 286 -26.59 -37.82 51.88
N GLU A 287 -25.90 -37.02 52.70
CA GLU A 287 -25.91 -37.17 54.15
C GLU A 287 -27.33 -37.05 54.73
N ALA A 288 -28.12 -36.08 54.27
CA ALA A 288 -29.51 -35.92 54.67
C ALA A 288 -30.40 -37.11 54.27
N ARG A 289 -30.19 -37.66 53.06
CA ARG A 289 -30.90 -38.87 52.59
C ARG A 289 -30.59 -40.09 53.46
N VAL A 290 -29.32 -40.33 53.76
CA VAL A 290 -28.89 -41.44 54.63
C VAL A 290 -29.47 -41.27 56.04
N ALA A 291 -29.42 -40.06 56.60
CA ALA A 291 -30.00 -39.78 57.92
C ALA A 291 -31.51 -40.07 57.94
N ARG A 292 -32.27 -39.63 56.92
CA ARG A 292 -33.71 -39.87 56.80
C ARG A 292 -34.03 -41.37 56.66
N SER A 293 -33.25 -42.11 55.87
CA SER A 293 -33.41 -43.55 55.71
C SER A 293 -33.18 -44.31 57.03
N ARG A 294 -32.16 -43.92 57.81
CA ARG A 294 -31.91 -44.45 59.15
C ARG A 294 -33.05 -44.13 60.13
N GLU A 295 -33.56 -42.90 60.11
CA GLU A 295 -34.71 -42.51 60.95
C GLU A 295 -35.94 -43.38 60.65
N LEU A 296 -36.28 -43.57 59.37
CA LEU A 296 -37.39 -44.42 58.95
C LEU A 296 -37.21 -45.88 59.39
N SER A 297 -35.96 -46.39 59.36
CA SER A 297 -35.64 -47.74 59.85
C SER A 297 -35.89 -47.89 61.36
N VAL A 298 -35.50 -46.89 62.15
CA VAL A 298 -35.75 -46.89 63.60
C VAL A 298 -37.25 -46.82 63.89
N ARG A 299 -37.99 -45.97 63.17
CA ARG A 299 -39.45 -45.90 63.31
C ARG A 299 -40.14 -47.20 62.92
N ALA A 300 -39.64 -47.90 61.90
CA ALA A 300 -40.15 -49.21 61.50
C ALA A 300 -39.99 -50.24 62.63
N ILE A 301 -38.82 -50.29 63.27
CA ILE A 301 -38.54 -51.18 64.42
C ILE A 301 -39.47 -50.86 65.59
N ASN A 302 -39.63 -49.58 65.94
CA ASN A 302 -40.54 -49.19 67.03
C ASN A 302 -42.01 -49.58 66.73
N ALA A 303 -42.46 -49.41 65.47
CA ALA A 303 -43.82 -49.80 65.07
C ALA A 303 -44.05 -51.32 65.15
N LEU A 304 -43.00 -52.13 64.94
CA LEU A 304 -43.02 -53.58 65.19
C LEU A 304 -43.20 -53.88 66.68
N ASP A 305 -42.42 -53.22 67.55
CA ASP A 305 -42.52 -53.39 69.00
C ASP A 305 -43.92 -53.00 69.53
N GLU A 306 -44.58 -52.04 68.89
CA GLU A 306 -45.95 -51.61 69.17
C GLU A 306 -47.04 -52.54 68.56
N GLY A 307 -46.66 -53.55 67.77
CA GLY A 307 -47.55 -54.54 67.17
C GLY A 307 -48.20 -54.14 65.84
N SER A 308 -47.71 -53.11 65.16
CA SER A 308 -48.25 -52.62 63.88
C SER A 308 -47.40 -53.03 62.67
N LEU A 309 -47.58 -54.27 62.21
CA LEU A 309 -46.79 -54.86 61.11
C LEU A 309 -46.87 -54.06 59.80
N ASP A 310 -48.08 -53.66 59.39
CA ASP A 310 -48.27 -52.93 58.12
C ASP A 310 -47.52 -51.59 58.12
N THR A 311 -47.57 -50.87 59.24
CA THR A 311 -46.85 -49.60 59.43
C THR A 311 -45.35 -49.83 59.38
N ALA A 312 -44.86 -50.89 60.02
CA ALA A 312 -43.45 -51.23 60.03
C ALA A 312 -42.93 -51.61 58.64
N LEU A 313 -43.66 -52.43 57.88
CA LEU A 313 -43.30 -52.79 56.51
C LEU A 313 -43.30 -51.57 55.60
N LEU A 314 -44.29 -50.68 55.70
CA LEU A 314 -44.35 -49.44 54.92
C LEU A 314 -43.18 -48.50 55.24
N LEU A 315 -42.84 -48.33 56.52
CA LEU A 315 -41.71 -47.48 56.94
C LEU A 315 -40.36 -48.09 56.53
N ALA A 316 -40.19 -49.41 56.63
CA ALA A 316 -38.98 -50.10 56.18
C ALA A 316 -38.79 -50.01 54.66
N ILE A 317 -39.87 -50.18 53.89
CA ILE A 317 -39.87 -50.01 52.42
C ILE A 317 -39.61 -48.54 52.05
N ALA A 318 -40.24 -47.59 52.75
CA ALA A 318 -40.02 -46.16 52.51
C ALA A 318 -38.56 -45.77 52.81
N GLY A 319 -37.97 -46.30 53.89
CA GLY A 319 -36.56 -46.13 54.19
C GLY A 319 -35.66 -46.72 53.09
N TYR A 320 -35.94 -47.96 52.68
CA TYR A 320 -35.22 -48.67 51.61
C TYR A 320 -35.27 -47.92 50.27
N GLN A 321 -36.41 -47.30 49.94
CA GLN A 321 -36.56 -46.47 48.74
C GLN A 321 -35.79 -45.15 48.81
N VAL A 322 -35.61 -44.58 50.01
CA VAL A 322 -34.82 -43.35 50.21
C VAL A 322 -33.33 -43.63 50.09
N ASP A 323 -32.86 -44.68 50.75
CA ASP A 323 -31.48 -45.18 50.67
C ASP A 323 -31.41 -46.65 51.12
N ASP A 324 -30.82 -47.50 50.27
CA ASP A 324 -30.63 -48.91 50.53
C ASP A 324 -29.38 -49.12 51.41
N ASN A 325 -29.59 -49.26 52.71
CA ASN A 325 -28.52 -49.42 53.67
C ASN A 325 -28.80 -50.56 54.64
N PHE A 326 -27.79 -50.88 55.44
CA PHE A 326 -27.85 -51.97 56.40
C PHE A 326 -29.04 -51.83 57.37
N ALA A 327 -29.36 -50.60 57.80
CA ALA A 327 -30.42 -50.36 58.76
C ALA A 327 -31.81 -50.64 58.16
N THR A 328 -32.06 -50.21 56.91
CA THR A 328 -33.36 -50.43 56.24
C THR A 328 -33.57 -51.91 55.90
N ARG A 329 -32.54 -52.58 55.39
CA ARG A 329 -32.58 -54.03 55.13
C ARG A 329 -32.83 -54.83 56.40
N SER A 330 -32.16 -54.47 57.50
CA SER A 330 -32.35 -55.14 58.78
C SER A 330 -33.76 -54.94 59.32
N ALA A 331 -34.29 -53.72 59.29
CA ALA A 331 -35.66 -53.44 59.71
C ALA A 331 -36.70 -54.23 58.89
N LEU A 332 -36.52 -54.31 57.56
CA LEU A 332 -37.40 -55.10 56.68
C LEU A 332 -37.34 -56.59 56.99
N LEU A 333 -36.14 -57.14 57.18
CA LEU A 333 -35.96 -58.56 57.50
C LEU A 333 -36.54 -58.91 58.87
N THR A 334 -36.35 -58.07 59.88
CA THR A 334 -36.96 -58.23 61.20
C THR A 334 -38.49 -58.24 61.09
N ALA A 335 -39.07 -57.34 60.29
CA ALA A 335 -40.51 -57.29 60.05
C ALA A 335 -41.05 -58.56 59.38
N LEU A 336 -40.33 -59.10 58.40
CA LEU A 336 -40.73 -60.31 57.68
C LEU A 336 -40.59 -61.58 58.55
N GLN A 337 -39.66 -61.59 59.50
CA GLN A 337 -39.44 -62.72 60.39
C GLN A 337 -40.44 -62.79 61.56
N SER A 338 -41.10 -61.68 61.92
CA SER A 338 -42.01 -61.64 63.06
C SER A 338 -43.36 -62.32 62.82
N GLU A 339 -43.76 -62.62 61.58
CA GLU A 339 -45.03 -63.29 61.24
C GLU A 339 -44.82 -64.49 60.27
N PRO A 340 -44.89 -65.75 60.75
CA PRO A 340 -44.55 -66.94 59.96
C PRO A 340 -45.63 -67.43 58.98
N ALA A 341 -46.72 -66.69 58.78
CA ALA A 341 -47.86 -67.13 57.94
C ALA A 341 -47.60 -67.08 56.41
N LEU A 342 -46.42 -66.63 55.97
CA LEU A 342 -46.04 -66.52 54.55
C LEU A 342 -45.01 -67.58 54.12
N VAL A 343 -45.33 -68.88 54.26
CA VAL A 343 -44.42 -69.98 53.85
C VAL A 343 -45.18 -71.22 53.33
N THR A 344 -45.74 -71.20 52.12
CA THR A 344 -46.09 -72.44 51.40
C THR A 344 -45.12 -72.64 50.23
N ILE A 345 -44.45 -73.79 50.18
CA ILE A 345 -43.45 -74.13 49.15
C ILE A 345 -44.01 -75.28 48.30
N LEU A 346 -44.18 -75.06 46.99
CA LEU A 346 -44.61 -76.07 46.04
C LEU A 346 -43.39 -76.80 45.46
N HIS A 347 -43.27 -78.10 45.75
CA HIS A 347 -42.14 -78.91 45.25
C HIS A 347 -42.37 -79.34 43.81
N ALA A 348 -41.44 -78.95 42.93
CA ALA A 348 -41.37 -79.39 41.54
C ALA A 348 -40.37 -80.53 41.35
N PRO A 349 -40.44 -81.28 40.23
CA PRO A 349 -39.40 -82.21 39.84
C PRO A 349 -38.01 -81.55 39.83
N PRO A 350 -36.91 -82.31 40.04
CA PRO A 350 -35.56 -81.76 40.02
C PRO A 350 -35.24 -81.15 38.64
N GLY A 351 -34.77 -79.89 38.64
CA GLY A 351 -34.45 -79.11 37.44
C GLY A 351 -34.48 -77.61 37.72
N GLN A 352 -34.10 -76.77 36.75
CA GLN A 352 -34.18 -75.31 36.90
C GLN A 352 -35.57 -74.80 36.52
N ALA A 353 -36.25 -74.16 37.47
CA ALA A 353 -37.47 -73.41 37.19
C ALA A 353 -37.13 -72.09 36.49
N ARG A 354 -37.43 -71.96 35.20
CA ARG A 354 -37.05 -70.78 34.39
C ARG A 354 -38.20 -69.82 34.09
N ALA A 355 -39.43 -70.29 34.21
CA ALA A 355 -40.63 -69.46 34.10
C ALA A 355 -41.74 -70.00 35.01
N THR A 356 -42.59 -69.11 35.49
CA THR A 356 -43.77 -69.44 36.30
C THR A 356 -44.98 -68.67 35.80
N ALA A 357 -46.17 -69.24 35.97
CA ALA A 357 -47.44 -68.61 35.63
C ALA A 357 -48.54 -69.06 36.59
N ILE A 358 -49.48 -68.15 36.89
CA ILE A 358 -50.66 -68.43 37.70
C ILE A 358 -51.88 -68.31 36.79
N GLN A 359 -52.83 -69.23 36.93
CA GLN A 359 -54.09 -69.18 36.19
C GLN A 359 -54.91 -67.95 36.63
N PRO A 360 -55.65 -67.27 35.73
CA PRO A 360 -56.36 -66.04 36.08
C PRO A 360 -57.38 -66.15 37.23
N ASP A 361 -57.97 -67.33 37.44
CA ASP A 361 -58.88 -67.60 38.56
C ASP A 361 -58.16 -67.94 39.87
N GLY A 362 -56.83 -67.97 39.87
CA GLY A 362 -56.00 -68.28 41.04
C GLY A 362 -56.09 -69.74 41.50
N SER A 363 -56.72 -70.62 40.72
CA SER A 363 -56.92 -72.03 41.13
C SER A 363 -55.70 -72.91 40.85
N GLN A 364 -54.86 -72.54 39.87
CA GLN A 364 -53.69 -73.31 39.46
C GLN A 364 -52.44 -72.47 39.30
N ALA A 365 -51.29 -73.08 39.59
CA ALA A 365 -49.97 -72.56 39.22
C ALA A 365 -49.26 -73.52 38.26
N ALA A 366 -48.37 -72.97 37.44
CA ALA A 366 -47.50 -73.72 36.56
C ALA A 366 -46.07 -73.20 36.63
N ALA A 367 -45.10 -74.12 36.48
CA ALA A 367 -43.69 -73.81 36.41
C ALA A 367 -43.03 -74.63 35.31
N ALA A 368 -42.17 -73.97 34.55
CA ALA A 368 -41.36 -74.55 33.50
C ALA A 368 -40.07 -75.04 34.15
N VAL A 369 -39.92 -76.37 34.21
CA VAL A 369 -38.76 -77.04 34.77
C VAL A 369 -38.07 -77.79 33.65
N ASP A 370 -36.91 -77.27 33.26
CA ASP A 370 -36.15 -77.71 32.09
C ASP A 370 -37.04 -77.81 30.84
N ARG A 371 -37.34 -79.02 30.37
CA ARG A 371 -38.10 -79.28 29.13
C ARG A 371 -39.56 -79.65 29.38
N SER A 372 -40.03 -79.52 30.62
CA SER A 372 -41.36 -79.94 31.04
C SER A 372 -42.09 -78.85 31.81
N VAL A 373 -43.41 -78.93 31.84
CA VAL A 373 -44.23 -78.02 32.65
C VAL A 373 -44.92 -78.80 33.76
N GLN A 374 -44.62 -78.47 35.01
CA GLN A 374 -45.37 -78.99 36.16
C GLN A 374 -46.49 -78.02 36.50
N ARG A 375 -47.65 -78.56 36.86
CA ARG A 375 -48.82 -77.79 37.31
C ARG A 375 -49.23 -78.22 38.71
N TRP A 376 -49.86 -77.31 39.45
CA TRP A 376 -50.38 -77.55 40.80
C TRP A 376 -51.77 -76.94 40.96
N ASP A 377 -52.59 -77.61 41.76
CA ASP A 377 -53.82 -77.09 42.33
C ASP A 377 -53.44 -76.28 43.58
N LEU A 378 -53.80 -74.99 43.62
CA LEU A 378 -53.43 -74.09 44.71
C LEU A 378 -54.36 -74.18 45.92
N ALA A 379 -55.52 -74.83 45.79
CA ALA A 379 -56.40 -75.10 46.93
C ALA A 379 -55.91 -76.32 47.73
N THR A 380 -55.35 -77.32 47.06
CA THR A 380 -54.87 -78.56 47.69
C THR A 380 -53.35 -78.66 47.81
N ASN A 381 -52.61 -77.75 47.15
CA ASN A 381 -51.15 -77.77 46.99
C ASN A 381 -50.60 -79.05 46.36
N GLN A 382 -51.43 -79.80 45.62
CA GLN A 382 -51.02 -81.05 44.98
C GLN A 382 -50.69 -80.86 43.49
N PRO A 383 -49.73 -81.62 42.93
CA PRO A 383 -49.42 -81.58 41.51
C PRO A 383 -50.59 -82.08 40.67
N LEU A 384 -50.92 -81.35 39.60
CA LEU A 384 -51.98 -81.66 38.64
C LEU A 384 -51.46 -82.55 37.51
N GLY A 385 -51.52 -83.86 37.75
CA GLY A 385 -51.09 -84.89 36.80
C GLY A 385 -49.56 -84.95 36.62
N ALA A 386 -49.13 -85.73 35.63
CA ALA A 386 -47.72 -85.83 35.26
C ALA A 386 -47.22 -84.53 34.59
N PRO A 387 -45.91 -84.22 34.68
CA PRO A 387 -45.32 -83.09 33.96
C PRO A 387 -45.66 -83.14 32.48
N LEU A 388 -46.04 -81.99 31.92
CA LEU A 388 -46.35 -81.86 30.50
C LEU A 388 -45.04 -81.96 29.72
N ALA A 389 -44.86 -83.07 29.02
CA ALA A 389 -43.66 -83.37 28.24
C ALA A 389 -43.95 -83.27 26.75
N GLY A 390 -43.02 -82.64 26.00
CA GLY A 390 -43.16 -82.49 24.56
C GLY A 390 -42.09 -81.58 23.95
N HIS A 391 -41.65 -80.55 24.67
CA HIS A 391 -40.53 -79.71 24.23
C HIS A 391 -39.23 -80.50 24.18
N THR A 392 -38.43 -80.28 23.13
CA THR A 392 -37.16 -80.97 22.95
C THR A 392 -36.00 -80.24 23.62
N ASP A 393 -36.20 -78.97 23.96
CA ASP A 393 -35.23 -78.10 24.64
C ASP A 393 -35.89 -77.25 25.74
N VAL A 394 -35.11 -76.41 26.41
CA VAL A 394 -35.51 -75.73 27.64
C VAL A 394 -36.63 -74.71 27.42
N ILE A 395 -37.61 -74.73 28.30
CA ILE A 395 -38.75 -73.82 28.31
C ILE A 395 -38.35 -72.52 29.01
N TRP A 396 -38.45 -71.41 28.29
CA TRP A 396 -38.08 -70.07 28.78
C TRP A 396 -39.29 -69.21 29.12
N ALA A 397 -40.48 -69.58 28.66
CA ALA A 397 -41.67 -68.78 28.85
C ALA A 397 -42.93 -69.62 29.05
N LEU A 398 -43.79 -69.17 29.97
CA LEU A 398 -45.12 -69.72 30.23
C LEU A 398 -46.15 -68.61 30.28
N ALA A 399 -47.35 -68.87 29.77
CA ALA A 399 -48.49 -67.96 29.91
C ALA A 399 -49.80 -68.74 29.93
N TYR A 400 -50.68 -68.44 30.89
CA TYR A 400 -52.08 -68.87 30.84
C TYR A 400 -52.89 -67.94 29.92
N HIS A 401 -53.82 -68.53 29.16
CA HIS A 401 -54.80 -67.75 28.41
C HIS A 401 -55.78 -67.06 29.38
N PRO A 402 -56.27 -65.83 29.09
CA PRO A 402 -57.17 -65.11 29.99
C PRO A 402 -58.46 -65.86 30.35
N THR A 403 -58.94 -66.77 29.49
CA THR A 403 -60.12 -67.61 29.80
C THR A 403 -59.82 -68.83 30.67
N GLY A 404 -58.56 -69.04 31.07
CA GLY A 404 -58.12 -70.18 31.88
C GLY A 404 -58.08 -71.52 31.13
N GLN A 405 -58.56 -71.60 29.89
CA GLN A 405 -58.68 -72.87 29.15
C GLN A 405 -57.37 -73.42 28.60
N TRP A 406 -56.37 -72.55 28.38
CA TRP A 406 -55.13 -72.93 27.71
C TRP A 406 -53.91 -72.46 28.48
N LEU A 407 -52.86 -73.28 28.45
CA LEU A 407 -51.52 -72.92 28.87
C LEU A 407 -50.60 -72.94 27.65
N ALA A 408 -49.83 -71.88 27.43
CA ALA A 408 -48.82 -71.82 26.38
C ALA A 408 -47.42 -71.93 26.99
N SER A 409 -46.57 -72.77 26.39
CA SER A 409 -45.14 -72.87 26.72
C SER A 409 -44.29 -72.57 25.50
N GLY A 410 -43.22 -71.80 25.70
CA GLY A 410 -42.27 -71.41 24.66
C GLY A 410 -40.86 -71.85 25.05
N ALA A 411 -40.17 -72.51 24.13
CA ALA A 411 -38.88 -73.11 24.40
C ALA A 411 -37.77 -72.68 23.44
N GLU A 412 -36.56 -73.13 23.76
CA GLU A 412 -35.34 -73.03 22.95
C GLU A 412 -35.36 -73.97 21.73
N ASP A 413 -36.32 -74.89 21.65
CA ASP A 413 -36.55 -75.68 20.44
C ASP A 413 -37.24 -74.89 19.30
N GLY A 414 -37.42 -73.59 19.49
CA GLY A 414 -38.07 -72.68 18.55
C GLY A 414 -39.60 -72.88 18.43
N THR A 415 -40.19 -73.74 19.26
CA THR A 415 -41.63 -74.03 19.22
C THR A 415 -42.39 -73.41 20.38
N ILE A 416 -43.69 -73.19 20.15
CA ILE A 416 -44.68 -72.86 21.16
C ILE A 416 -45.68 -74.00 21.21
N ARG A 417 -45.90 -74.59 22.38
CA ARG A 417 -46.90 -75.64 22.59
C ARG A 417 -48.07 -75.11 23.40
N LEU A 418 -49.27 -75.48 22.97
CA LEU A 418 -50.53 -75.18 23.64
C LEU A 418 -51.09 -76.44 24.29
N TRP A 419 -51.34 -76.32 25.58
CA TRP A 419 -51.86 -77.38 26.45
C TRP A 419 -53.26 -77.01 26.91
N ASP A 420 -54.16 -77.98 26.92
CA ASP A 420 -55.45 -77.84 27.60
C ASP A 420 -55.21 -77.73 29.11
N ALA A 421 -55.68 -76.65 29.74
CA ALA A 421 -55.35 -76.34 31.12
C ALA A 421 -56.02 -77.29 32.13
N ALA A 422 -57.12 -77.96 31.78
CA ALA A 422 -57.78 -78.92 32.66
C ALA A 422 -57.11 -80.30 32.57
N SER A 423 -56.99 -80.84 31.37
CA SER A 423 -56.51 -82.21 31.13
C SER A 423 -54.99 -82.31 31.02
N GLY A 424 -54.29 -81.23 30.68
CA GLY A 424 -52.87 -81.26 30.35
C GLY A 424 -52.56 -81.84 28.96
N ALA A 425 -53.58 -82.10 28.13
CA ALA A 425 -53.37 -82.64 26.80
C ALA A 425 -52.73 -81.61 25.85
N GLU A 426 -51.69 -82.02 25.12
CA GLU A 426 -51.14 -81.20 24.05
C GLU A 426 -52.17 -81.06 22.93
N THR A 427 -52.50 -79.81 22.61
CA THR A 427 -53.54 -79.51 21.63
C THR A 427 -52.96 -79.02 20.32
N THR A 428 -51.89 -78.22 20.35
CA THR A 428 -51.29 -77.65 19.15
C THR A 428 -49.82 -77.32 19.38
N VAL A 429 -48.99 -77.60 18.37
CA VAL A 429 -47.59 -77.15 18.28
C VAL A 429 -47.48 -76.08 17.19
N ILE A 430 -46.84 -74.96 17.51
CA ILE A 430 -46.64 -73.81 16.64
C ILE A 430 -45.14 -73.60 16.49
N ASP A 431 -44.64 -73.58 15.25
CA ASP A 431 -43.29 -73.10 14.95
C ASP A 431 -43.26 -71.57 15.08
N ALA A 432 -42.42 -71.04 15.99
CA ALA A 432 -42.36 -69.63 16.28
C ALA A 432 -41.50 -68.83 15.30
N ALA A 433 -40.85 -69.48 14.32
CA ALA A 433 -39.87 -68.87 13.41
C ALA A 433 -38.76 -68.07 14.15
N ALA A 434 -38.39 -68.55 15.34
CA ALA A 434 -37.37 -67.98 16.20
C ALA A 434 -36.53 -69.12 16.79
N ASP A 435 -35.22 -68.90 16.92
CA ASP A 435 -34.31 -69.90 17.49
C ASP A 435 -34.60 -70.17 18.98
N THR A 436 -35.18 -69.21 19.71
CA THR A 436 -35.58 -69.37 21.11
C THR A 436 -36.74 -68.45 21.45
N VAL A 437 -37.68 -68.97 22.24
CA VAL A 437 -38.88 -68.24 22.66
C VAL A 437 -38.73 -67.76 24.11
N TYR A 438 -38.17 -66.56 24.30
CA TYR A 438 -37.87 -66.01 25.63
C TYR A 438 -39.05 -65.43 26.41
N ALA A 439 -40.13 -65.06 25.72
CA ALA A 439 -41.28 -64.42 26.37
C ALA A 439 -42.56 -64.71 25.60
N LEU A 440 -43.64 -65.00 26.32
CA LEU A 440 -44.96 -65.23 25.78
C LEU A 440 -46.01 -64.39 26.51
N HIS A 441 -46.99 -63.91 25.76
CA HIS A 441 -48.18 -63.31 26.32
C HIS A 441 -49.34 -63.46 25.34
N PHE A 442 -50.54 -63.71 25.87
CA PHE A 442 -51.78 -63.73 25.08
C PHE A 442 -52.32 -62.32 24.90
N LEU A 443 -52.71 -61.94 23.68
CA LEU A 443 -53.30 -60.62 23.46
C LEU A 443 -54.72 -60.56 24.05
N PRO A 444 -55.07 -59.50 24.80
CA PRO A 444 -56.45 -59.32 25.28
C PRO A 444 -57.39 -59.06 24.10
N GLY A 445 -58.56 -59.75 24.06
CA GLY A 445 -59.67 -59.43 23.14
C GLY A 445 -59.98 -60.41 22.00
N TRP A 446 -59.35 -61.59 21.91
CA TRP A 446 -59.67 -62.61 20.88
C TRP A 446 -60.37 -63.83 21.51
N GLY A 447 -61.70 -63.80 21.54
CA GLY A 447 -62.55 -64.87 22.10
C GLY A 447 -63.21 -65.77 21.06
N THR A 448 -63.27 -67.06 21.38
CA THR A 448 -64.35 -68.03 21.09
C THR A 448 -64.59 -68.65 19.70
N ALA A 449 -63.71 -68.51 18.69
CA ALA A 449 -63.86 -69.27 17.42
C ALA A 449 -62.62 -70.12 17.07
N PHE A 450 -62.40 -71.21 17.81
CA PHE A 450 -61.32 -72.17 17.60
C PHE A 450 -61.81 -73.30 16.67
N ARG A 451 -61.50 -73.26 15.37
CA ARG A 451 -61.78 -74.39 14.45
C ARG A 451 -60.50 -74.91 13.79
N ARG A 452 -60.35 -76.23 13.89
CA ARG A 452 -59.16 -77.10 13.74
C ARG A 452 -58.38 -77.07 12.40
N ARG A 453 -58.58 -76.09 11.51
CA ARG A 453 -57.86 -76.00 10.21
C ARG A 453 -57.81 -74.57 9.69
N SER A 454 -56.77 -73.80 10.02
CA SER A 454 -56.28 -72.76 9.10
C SER A 454 -54.85 -72.34 9.45
N ARG A 455 -54.03 -72.04 8.43
CA ARG A 455 -52.65 -71.53 8.52
C ARG A 455 -52.53 -70.13 9.18
N LYS A 456 -53.60 -69.60 9.78
CA LYS A 456 -53.63 -68.32 10.52
C LYS A 456 -53.36 -68.48 12.04
N PHE A 457 -52.82 -69.62 12.47
CA PHE A 457 -52.49 -69.90 13.88
C PHE A 457 -51.22 -69.20 14.38
N ALA A 458 -50.29 -68.84 13.48
CA ALA A 458 -48.96 -68.30 13.82
C ALA A 458 -48.96 -66.86 14.37
N ARG A 459 -50.12 -66.25 14.66
CA ARG A 459 -50.23 -64.89 15.21
C ARG A 459 -50.86 -64.81 16.61
N LEU A 460 -51.04 -65.95 17.29
CA LEU A 460 -51.66 -65.99 18.62
C LEU A 460 -50.70 -65.56 19.74
N VAL A 461 -49.40 -65.63 19.50
CA VAL A 461 -48.37 -65.47 20.51
C VAL A 461 -47.24 -64.59 19.97
N ARG A 462 -46.98 -63.44 20.60
CA ARG A 462 -45.92 -62.52 20.17
C ARG A 462 -44.63 -62.85 20.92
N ALA A 463 -43.77 -63.67 20.32
CA ALA A 463 -42.42 -63.91 20.82
C ALA A 463 -41.56 -62.65 20.59
N ARG A 464 -40.97 -62.08 21.64
CA ARG A 464 -39.95 -61.04 21.50
C ARG A 464 -38.58 -61.72 21.38
N ARG A 465 -37.85 -61.47 20.29
CA ARG A 465 -36.42 -61.78 20.20
C ARG A 465 -35.65 -60.84 21.11
N ARG A 466 -34.72 -61.37 21.89
CA ARG A 466 -33.70 -60.56 22.54
C ARG A 466 -32.74 -60.08 21.45
N ILE A 467 -32.72 -58.78 21.18
CA ILE A 467 -31.68 -58.16 20.36
C ILE A 467 -30.41 -58.27 21.21
N ALA A 468 -29.48 -59.13 20.80
CA ALA A 468 -28.14 -59.11 21.36
C ALA A 468 -27.53 -57.76 20.98
N GLY A 469 -27.26 -56.95 22.01
CA GLY A 469 -26.54 -55.69 21.92
C GLY A 469 -25.04 -55.91 21.80
#